data_AF-A0A8J7LCN8-F1
#
_entry.id   AF-A0A8J7LCN8-F1
#
_cell.length_a   1.000
_cell.length_b   1.000
_cell.length_c   1.000
_cell.angle_alpha   90.00
_cell.angle_beta   90.00
_cell.angle_gamma   90.00
#
_symmetry.space_group_name_H-M   'P 1'
#
loop_
_entity.id
_entity.type
_entity.pdbx_description
1 polymer ?
#
loop_
_entity_poly.entity_id
_entity_poly.type
_entity_poly.pdbx_seq_one_letter_code
_entity_poly.pdbx_strand_id
1 'polypeptide(L)'
;MTQITGKFVDSGGVAFDGDLTLTLDAPLIDIGTTPDSIYTLSPHTFTFSSGTLSGVNVVESATSNVTYHLVVNKYTSKTTYWLADGTQYDGPVVVDAGLTYTGTFYDAATSQRLGIITGNDVSVVMDFHAIIPNVASVEFADLIPTRISTDSLPRTVRAIAELLTSDPDFVEALRGGPRFRGAYAAATYYQRDDAVTYGGSSWVYINSDPAAGQTPSTLNTTYWQILAQKGDPGGTGGNDTAYDATGWNGAIDAPSRNAVRDIIETLARISQLANYAILDSPAFINNPTCPLQLSNSNNTRIANTAYVDSAIAAIGVVPIGGTIAWITNSAPSKWLICDGRAISRTTYAALYAVVGAIFGSGDGSTTFNLPDLRGRVPVGADSSTLQGAASRITASNTLGASAGAQTHTLITNEIPPHAHPKSVSGGVADGSSKSAMTDIVGTTAGANVVTANTGGGAAHNNLQPYLIINWIIYAGV
;
A
#
# COMPACT_ATOMS: atom_id res chain seq x y z
N MET A 1 18.87 -56.09 -23.20
CA MET A 1 19.50 -54.78 -22.99
C MET A 1 18.55 -53.73 -23.52
N THR A 2 17.99 -52.92 -22.63
CA THR A 2 17.13 -51.78 -22.97
C THR A 2 18.02 -50.70 -23.58
N GLN A 3 17.60 -50.18 -24.75
CA GLN A 3 18.27 -49.06 -25.39
C GLN A 3 17.59 -47.74 -25.02
N ILE A 4 18.37 -46.79 -24.51
CA ILE A 4 17.89 -45.41 -24.36
C ILE A 4 18.21 -44.64 -25.64
N THR A 5 17.19 -44.02 -26.21
CA THR A 5 17.30 -43.12 -27.37
C THR A 5 16.69 -41.76 -27.03
N GLY A 6 17.11 -40.67 -27.67
CA GLY A 6 16.44 -39.39 -27.43
C GLY A 6 17.10 -38.22 -28.15
N LYS A 7 16.46 -37.04 -28.05
CA LYS A 7 16.98 -35.80 -28.60
C LYS A 7 17.05 -34.70 -27.54
N PHE A 8 18.24 -34.14 -27.35
CA PHE A 8 18.51 -33.02 -26.45
C PHE A 8 18.60 -31.71 -27.24
N VAL A 9 17.77 -30.74 -26.84
CA VAL A 9 17.76 -29.37 -27.38
C VAL A 9 17.73 -28.37 -26.22
N ASP A 10 18.25 -27.16 -26.43
CA ASP A 10 18.14 -26.07 -25.46
C ASP A 10 16.76 -25.38 -25.51
N SER A 11 16.55 -24.36 -24.66
CA SER A 11 15.30 -23.60 -24.60
C SER A 11 14.93 -22.88 -25.90
N GLY A 12 15.87 -22.70 -26.83
CA GLY A 12 15.65 -22.17 -28.17
C GLY A 12 15.38 -23.25 -29.22
N GLY A 13 15.35 -24.53 -28.83
CA GLY A 13 15.18 -25.67 -29.72
C GLY A 13 16.47 -26.08 -30.47
N VAL A 14 17.63 -25.54 -30.10
CA VAL A 14 18.90 -25.84 -30.75
C VAL A 14 19.52 -27.09 -30.11
N ALA A 15 19.88 -28.07 -30.94
CA ALA A 15 20.51 -29.30 -30.48
C ALA A 15 21.94 -29.04 -29.97
N PHE A 16 22.37 -29.75 -28.92
CA PHE A 16 23.69 -29.59 -28.32
C PHE A 16 24.42 -30.92 -28.14
N ASP A 17 25.75 -30.85 -28.04
CA ASP A 17 26.61 -32.01 -27.80
C ASP A 17 26.86 -32.17 -26.31
N GLY A 18 27.09 -33.39 -25.86
CA GLY A 18 27.23 -33.65 -24.44
C GLY A 18 27.39 -35.11 -24.07
N ASP A 19 27.30 -35.37 -22.77
CA ASP A 19 27.35 -36.71 -22.19
C ASP A 19 26.11 -37.00 -21.37
N LEU A 20 25.62 -38.23 -21.47
CA LEU A 20 24.73 -38.82 -20.48
C LEU A 20 25.54 -39.78 -19.62
N THR A 21 25.66 -39.48 -18.32
CA THR A 21 26.25 -40.39 -17.35
C THR A 21 25.16 -41.09 -16.56
N LEU A 22 25.20 -42.43 -16.53
CA LEU A 22 24.32 -43.27 -15.76
C LEU A 22 25.08 -43.91 -14.60
N THR A 23 24.57 -43.76 -13.39
CA THR A 23 25.07 -44.47 -12.21
C THR A 23 23.93 -45.29 -11.64
N LEU A 24 24.17 -46.56 -11.31
CA LEU A 24 23.19 -47.38 -10.60
C LEU A 24 22.89 -46.73 -9.24
N ASP A 25 21.61 -46.61 -8.89
CA ASP A 25 21.23 -45.99 -7.61
C ASP A 25 21.44 -46.95 -6.42
N ALA A 26 21.52 -48.25 -6.70
CA ALA A 26 21.88 -49.29 -5.75
C ALA A 26 22.60 -50.46 -6.47
N PRO A 27 23.47 -51.22 -5.76
CA PRO A 27 24.16 -52.38 -6.35
C PRO A 27 23.17 -53.43 -6.86
N LEU A 28 23.48 -54.04 -8.02
CA LEU A 28 22.78 -55.21 -8.53
C LEU A 28 23.55 -56.48 -8.13
N ILE A 29 22.83 -57.49 -7.65
CA ILE A 29 23.38 -58.81 -7.29
C ILE A 29 23.03 -59.79 -8.40
N ASP A 30 24.03 -60.45 -8.96
CA ASP A 30 23.83 -61.59 -9.88
C ASP A 30 23.32 -62.80 -9.08
N ILE A 31 22.14 -63.31 -9.45
CA ILE A 31 21.47 -64.46 -8.82
C ILE A 31 21.58 -65.74 -9.67
N GLY A 32 22.45 -65.76 -10.69
CA GLY A 32 22.74 -66.93 -11.52
C GLY A 32 23.47 -68.08 -10.80
N THR A 33 23.56 -69.24 -11.46
CA THR A 33 24.10 -70.50 -10.88
C THR A 33 25.63 -70.53 -10.69
N THR A 34 26.34 -69.46 -11.05
CA THR A 34 27.76 -69.21 -10.75
C THR A 34 27.98 -67.71 -10.56
N PRO A 35 27.89 -67.17 -9.33
CA PRO A 35 27.99 -65.73 -9.09
C PRO A 35 29.47 -65.32 -9.10
N ASP A 36 29.92 -64.66 -10.18
CA ASP A 36 31.35 -64.28 -10.31
C ASP A 36 31.59 -62.76 -10.47
N SER A 37 30.59 -61.91 -10.25
CA SER A 37 30.82 -60.45 -10.28
C SER A 37 29.81 -59.63 -9.49
N ILE A 38 30.31 -58.82 -8.56
CA ILE A 38 29.59 -57.67 -7.97
C ILE A 38 29.61 -56.55 -9.02
N TYR A 39 28.45 -56.14 -9.53
CA TYR A 39 28.36 -54.94 -10.36
C TYR A 39 28.43 -53.70 -9.45
N THR A 40 29.62 -53.11 -9.34
CA THR A 40 29.86 -51.90 -8.55
C THR A 40 29.39 -50.64 -9.29
N LEU A 41 29.13 -49.60 -8.50
CA LEU A 41 28.62 -48.24 -8.81
C LEU A 41 29.48 -47.41 -9.78
N SER A 42 30.11 -48.00 -10.79
CA SER A 42 30.91 -47.25 -11.77
C SER A 42 29.98 -46.50 -12.73
N PRO A 43 30.09 -45.16 -12.82
CA PRO A 43 29.32 -44.38 -13.77
C PRO A 43 29.66 -44.81 -15.21
N HIS A 44 28.63 -45.01 -16.02
CA HIS A 44 28.76 -45.27 -17.45
C HIS A 44 28.39 -44.02 -18.22
N THR A 45 29.34 -43.50 -18.99
CA THR A 45 29.17 -42.25 -19.73
C THR A 45 28.99 -42.53 -21.22
N PHE A 46 27.97 -41.92 -21.81
CA PHE A 46 27.62 -42.04 -23.21
C PHE A 46 27.59 -40.66 -23.85
N THR A 47 28.48 -40.44 -24.81
CA THR A 47 28.55 -39.20 -25.58
C THR A 47 27.41 -39.14 -26.60
N PHE A 48 26.76 -37.99 -26.74
CA PHE A 48 25.83 -37.69 -27.82
C PHE A 48 26.25 -36.45 -28.61
N SER A 49 25.97 -36.47 -29.91
CA SER A 49 26.31 -35.39 -30.84
C SER A 49 25.08 -34.93 -31.61
N SER A 50 25.02 -33.66 -31.99
CA SER A 50 23.86 -32.99 -32.60
C SER A 50 22.56 -33.22 -31.82
N GLY A 51 22.67 -33.29 -30.49
CA GLY A 51 21.57 -33.60 -29.56
C GLY A 51 21.05 -35.03 -29.64
N THR A 52 21.56 -35.89 -30.51
CA THR A 52 20.99 -37.23 -30.74
C THR A 52 21.69 -38.27 -29.88
N LEU A 53 20.95 -38.85 -28.93
CA LEU A 53 21.37 -40.01 -28.15
C LEU A 53 20.88 -41.28 -28.86
N SER A 54 21.81 -42.13 -29.30
CA SER A 54 21.49 -43.35 -30.05
C SER A 54 22.00 -44.60 -29.34
N GLY A 55 21.08 -45.51 -29.04
CA GLY A 55 21.39 -46.91 -28.71
C GLY A 55 22.22 -47.12 -27.44
N VAL A 56 21.97 -46.34 -26.39
CA VAL A 56 22.68 -46.51 -25.10
C VAL A 56 22.21 -47.79 -24.42
N ASN A 57 23.04 -48.83 -24.46
CA ASN A 57 22.74 -50.10 -23.81
C ASN A 57 22.96 -49.97 -22.29
N VAL A 58 21.90 -50.25 -21.53
CA VAL A 58 21.95 -50.26 -20.06
C VAL A 58 22.14 -51.70 -19.56
N VAL A 59 22.90 -51.86 -18.47
CA VAL A 59 23.02 -53.14 -17.77
C VAL A 59 21.65 -53.51 -17.19
N GLU A 60 21.17 -54.73 -17.45
CA GLU A 60 19.83 -55.16 -17.03
C GLU A 60 19.86 -55.98 -15.74
N SER A 61 18.80 -55.85 -14.94
CA SER A 61 18.35 -56.90 -14.02
C SER A 61 17.34 -57.78 -14.74
N ALA A 62 17.46 -59.10 -14.62
CA ALA A 62 16.51 -60.05 -15.23
C ALA A 62 15.08 -59.95 -14.67
N THR A 63 14.83 -59.16 -13.62
CA THR A 63 13.56 -59.23 -12.87
C THR A 63 12.86 -57.92 -12.53
N SER A 64 13.37 -56.71 -12.80
CA SER A 64 12.63 -55.48 -12.46
C SER A 64 13.13 -54.20 -13.13
N ASN A 65 12.23 -53.20 -13.17
CA ASN A 65 12.50 -51.78 -13.30
C ASN A 65 13.62 -51.34 -12.36
N VAL A 66 14.72 -50.79 -12.89
CA VAL A 66 15.88 -50.37 -12.09
C VAL A 66 15.97 -48.85 -12.08
N THR A 67 16.23 -48.28 -10.90
CA THR A 67 16.46 -46.85 -10.73
C THR A 67 17.91 -46.51 -11.03
N TYR A 68 18.11 -45.54 -11.91
CA TYR A 68 19.40 -44.97 -12.23
C TYR A 68 19.45 -43.51 -11.80
N HIS A 69 20.63 -43.03 -11.44
CA HIS A 69 20.99 -41.62 -11.40
C HIS A 69 21.50 -41.21 -12.78
N LEU A 70 20.86 -40.21 -13.38
CA LEU A 70 21.16 -39.71 -14.71
C LEU A 70 21.67 -38.28 -14.60
N VAL A 71 22.87 -38.05 -15.13
CA VAL A 71 23.47 -36.72 -15.23
C VAL A 71 23.70 -36.41 -16.70
N VAL A 72 23.01 -35.41 -17.22
CA VAL A 72 23.21 -34.89 -18.58
C VAL A 72 24.14 -33.69 -18.49
N ASN A 73 25.28 -33.81 -19.15
CA ASN A 73 26.25 -32.75 -19.30
C ASN A 73 26.15 -32.15 -20.71
N LYS A 74 26.14 -30.83 -20.81
CA LYS A 74 26.30 -30.10 -22.07
C LYS A 74 27.76 -29.70 -22.23
N TYR A 75 28.30 -29.97 -23.41
CA TYR A 75 29.58 -29.43 -23.85
C TYR A 75 29.36 -28.06 -24.46
N THR A 76 30.10 -27.08 -23.97
CA THR A 76 30.22 -25.79 -24.61
C THR A 76 31.63 -25.67 -25.16
N SER A 77 31.75 -25.59 -26.48
CA SER A 77 33.03 -25.41 -27.14
C SER A 77 33.66 -24.12 -26.64
N LYS A 78 34.81 -24.22 -25.99
CA LYS A 78 35.58 -23.06 -25.53
C LYS A 78 36.92 -23.05 -26.23
N THR A 79 37.10 -22.04 -27.08
CA THR A 79 38.40 -21.81 -27.70
C THR A 79 39.32 -21.21 -26.64
N THR A 80 40.14 -22.07 -26.04
CA THR A 80 41.08 -21.70 -24.99
C THR A 80 42.48 -21.64 -25.59
N TYR A 81 43.18 -20.55 -25.38
CA TYR A 81 44.54 -20.36 -25.89
C TYR A 81 45.54 -20.53 -24.75
N TRP A 82 46.57 -21.33 -24.99
CA TRP A 82 47.62 -21.63 -24.01
C TRP A 82 48.92 -20.97 -24.44
N LEU A 83 49.65 -20.43 -23.48
CA LEU A 83 51.02 -19.94 -23.66
C LEU A 83 52.00 -21.12 -23.67
N ALA A 84 53.21 -20.89 -24.18
CA ALA A 84 54.24 -21.93 -24.31
C ALA A 84 54.68 -22.55 -22.97
N ASP A 85 54.43 -21.87 -21.85
CA ASP A 85 54.70 -22.36 -20.49
C ASP A 85 53.57 -23.23 -19.91
N GLY A 86 52.51 -23.50 -20.70
CA GLY A 86 51.37 -24.31 -20.28
C GLY A 86 50.36 -23.55 -19.42
N THR A 87 50.42 -22.21 -19.35
CA THR A 87 49.41 -21.39 -18.67
C THR A 87 48.34 -20.88 -19.64
N GLN A 88 47.11 -20.71 -19.14
CA GLN A 88 45.99 -20.21 -19.93
C GLN A 88 46.11 -18.70 -20.17
N TYR A 89 45.95 -18.25 -21.41
CA TYR A 89 45.96 -16.83 -21.76
C TYR A 89 44.59 -16.19 -21.49
N ASP A 90 44.55 -15.17 -20.62
CA ASP A 90 43.34 -14.44 -20.17
C ASP A 90 43.33 -12.96 -20.61
N GLY A 91 44.08 -12.62 -21.67
CA GLY A 91 44.15 -11.26 -22.21
C GLY A 91 42.94 -10.88 -23.09
N PRO A 92 42.83 -9.60 -23.50
CA PRO A 92 41.67 -9.09 -24.23
C PRO A 92 41.39 -9.88 -25.50
N VAL A 93 40.16 -10.40 -25.58
CA VAL A 93 39.64 -11.21 -26.68
C VAL A 93 38.87 -10.29 -27.64
N VAL A 94 39.31 -10.20 -28.89
CA VAL A 94 38.55 -9.51 -29.94
C VAL A 94 37.82 -10.56 -30.76
N VAL A 95 36.50 -10.65 -30.59
CA VAL A 95 35.62 -11.52 -31.39
C VAL A 95 34.79 -10.60 -32.29
N ASP A 96 34.94 -10.71 -33.61
CA ASP A 96 34.05 -10.02 -34.55
C ASP A 96 33.30 -11.06 -35.39
N ALA A 97 32.00 -10.85 -35.57
CA ALA A 97 31.09 -11.82 -36.15
C ALA A 97 31.16 -11.78 -37.69
N GLY A 98 31.67 -12.85 -38.31
CA GLY A 98 31.36 -13.16 -39.70
C GLY A 98 32.53 -13.31 -40.69
N LEU A 99 33.79 -13.25 -40.26
CA LEU A 99 34.93 -13.60 -41.10
C LEU A 99 35.95 -14.43 -40.30
N THR A 100 36.29 -15.61 -40.79
CA THR A 100 37.40 -16.42 -40.28
C THR A 100 38.69 -15.62 -40.43
N TYR A 101 39.17 -15.05 -39.32
CA TYR A 101 40.52 -14.53 -39.23
C TYR A 101 41.27 -15.23 -38.10
N THR A 102 42.20 -16.09 -38.50
CA THR A 102 43.32 -16.56 -37.70
C THR A 102 44.23 -15.37 -37.37
N GLY A 103 44.20 -14.90 -36.12
CA GLY A 103 45.27 -14.05 -35.59
C GLY A 103 46.53 -14.89 -35.42
N THR A 104 47.60 -14.52 -36.11
CA THR A 104 48.90 -15.21 -36.05
C THR A 104 49.64 -14.82 -34.78
N PHE A 105 49.81 -15.76 -33.85
CA PHE A 105 50.76 -15.62 -32.75
C PHE A 105 51.93 -16.56 -33.00
N TYR A 106 53.13 -15.98 -33.03
CA TYR A 106 54.39 -16.67 -33.25
C TYR A 106 55.08 -16.89 -31.91
N ASP A 107 55.75 -18.04 -31.76
CA ASP A 107 56.83 -18.17 -30.78
C ASP A 107 57.88 -17.08 -31.06
N ALA A 108 58.17 -16.24 -30.07
CA ALA A 108 59.02 -15.06 -30.25
C ALA A 108 60.48 -15.39 -30.62
N ALA A 109 60.90 -16.66 -30.54
CA ALA A 109 62.26 -17.09 -30.86
C ALA A 109 62.37 -17.93 -32.14
N THR A 110 61.34 -18.68 -32.53
CA THR A 110 61.44 -19.69 -33.61
C THR A 110 60.39 -19.57 -34.72
N SER A 111 59.38 -18.70 -34.57
CA SER A 111 58.33 -18.48 -35.56
C SER A 111 57.57 -19.74 -36.03
N GLN A 112 57.54 -20.81 -35.22
CA GLN A 112 56.81 -22.02 -35.55
C GLN A 112 55.37 -21.98 -35.00
N ARG A 113 54.39 -22.47 -35.79
CA ARG A 113 52.95 -22.51 -35.45
C ARG A 113 52.69 -23.48 -34.29
N LEU A 114 52.20 -22.99 -33.14
CA LEU A 114 51.95 -23.84 -31.96
C LEU A 114 50.50 -24.35 -31.77
N GLY A 115 49.55 -23.93 -32.61
CA GLY A 115 48.23 -24.56 -32.75
C GLY A 115 47.12 -24.07 -31.80
N ILE A 116 45.90 -24.52 -32.06
CA ILE A 116 44.68 -24.29 -31.25
C ILE A 116 44.39 -25.60 -30.52
N ILE A 117 44.16 -25.56 -29.21
CA ILE A 117 43.58 -26.68 -28.47
C ILE A 117 42.15 -26.29 -28.10
N THR A 118 41.17 -26.88 -28.78
CA THR A 118 39.76 -26.73 -28.40
C THR A 118 39.51 -27.59 -27.16
N GLY A 119 39.15 -26.96 -26.05
CA GLY A 119 38.65 -27.64 -24.85
C GLY A 119 37.13 -27.55 -24.80
N ASN A 120 36.48 -28.54 -24.20
CA ASN A 120 35.05 -28.48 -23.92
C ASN A 120 34.86 -28.11 -22.45
N ASP A 121 34.17 -27.00 -22.17
CA ASP A 121 33.65 -26.75 -20.82
C ASP A 121 32.42 -27.65 -20.63
N VAL A 122 32.39 -28.39 -19.53
CA VAL A 122 31.33 -29.35 -19.20
C VAL A 122 30.42 -28.72 -18.15
N SER A 123 29.12 -28.65 -18.45
CA SER A 123 28.12 -28.09 -17.54
C SER A 123 26.96 -29.07 -17.36
N VAL A 124 26.57 -29.34 -16.11
CA VAL A 124 25.43 -30.20 -15.80
C VAL A 124 24.15 -29.43 -16.16
N VAL A 125 23.34 -29.99 -17.06
CA VAL A 125 22.06 -29.41 -17.49
C VAL A 125 20.85 -30.15 -16.94
N MET A 126 21.00 -31.43 -16.59
CA MET A 126 19.98 -32.19 -15.86
C MET A 126 20.66 -33.18 -14.91
N ASP A 127 20.13 -33.27 -13.69
CA ASP A 127 20.51 -34.26 -12.68
C ASP A 127 19.23 -34.79 -12.02
N PHE A 128 18.91 -36.07 -12.27
CA PHE A 128 17.70 -36.68 -11.74
C PHE A 128 17.85 -38.19 -11.65
N HIS A 129 16.93 -38.83 -10.93
CA HIS A 129 16.84 -40.27 -10.88
C HIS A 129 15.57 -40.73 -11.59
N ALA A 130 15.66 -41.81 -12.35
CA ALA A 130 14.52 -42.36 -13.08
C ALA A 130 14.54 -43.88 -13.10
N ILE A 131 13.33 -44.44 -13.21
CA ILE A 131 13.13 -45.86 -13.49
C ILE A 131 13.32 -46.09 -14.98
N ILE A 132 14.22 -47.00 -15.31
CA ILE A 132 14.37 -47.51 -16.67
C ILE A 132 13.52 -48.80 -16.79
N PRO A 133 12.51 -48.83 -17.68
CA PRO A 133 11.67 -50.00 -17.88
C PRO A 133 12.42 -51.11 -18.62
N ASN A 134 12.09 -52.37 -18.33
CA ASN A 134 12.67 -53.53 -19.03
C ASN A 134 11.96 -53.75 -20.39
N VAL A 135 12.35 -52.98 -21.40
CA VAL A 135 11.80 -53.02 -22.77
C VAL A 135 12.92 -52.97 -23.81
N ALA A 136 12.61 -53.25 -25.09
CA ALA A 136 13.64 -53.24 -26.13
C ALA A 136 14.28 -51.86 -26.35
N SER A 137 13.49 -50.79 -26.28
CA SER A 137 13.94 -49.39 -26.41
C SER A 137 13.01 -48.47 -25.64
N VAL A 138 13.54 -47.41 -25.05
CA VAL A 138 12.78 -46.35 -24.37
C VAL A 138 13.33 -44.99 -24.78
N GLU A 139 12.43 -44.04 -25.04
CA GLU A 139 12.85 -42.65 -25.28
C GLU A 139 13.25 -42.00 -23.95
N PHE A 140 14.31 -41.19 -23.94
CA PHE A 140 14.82 -40.51 -22.75
C PHE A 140 13.73 -39.63 -22.09
N ALA A 141 12.86 -39.02 -22.90
CA ALA A 141 11.74 -38.21 -22.45
C ALA A 141 10.62 -39.03 -21.75
N ASP A 142 10.55 -40.34 -22.03
CA ASP A 142 9.56 -41.25 -21.46
C ASP A 142 10.04 -41.95 -20.19
N LEU A 143 11.27 -41.65 -19.73
CA LEU A 143 11.78 -42.15 -18.46
C LEU A 143 10.97 -41.59 -17.31
N ILE A 144 10.58 -42.46 -16.37
CA ILE A 144 9.74 -42.09 -15.24
C ILE A 144 10.63 -41.54 -14.11
N PRO A 145 10.58 -40.23 -13.78
CA PRO A 145 11.41 -39.66 -12.73
C PRO A 145 10.95 -40.16 -11.36
N THR A 146 11.90 -40.52 -10.50
CA THR A 146 11.63 -41.00 -9.12
C THR A 146 12.08 -40.02 -8.05
N ARG A 147 13.08 -39.19 -8.35
CA ARG A 147 13.45 -38.01 -7.56
C ARG A 147 14.23 -37.03 -8.44
N ILE A 148 14.02 -35.74 -8.24
CA ILE A 148 14.88 -34.68 -8.80
C ILE A 148 15.97 -34.41 -7.77
N SER A 149 17.21 -34.78 -8.08
CA SER A 149 18.37 -34.47 -7.25
C SER A 149 18.89 -33.10 -7.67
N THR A 150 18.60 -32.11 -6.84
CA THR A 150 19.02 -30.70 -6.94
C THR A 150 18.41 -29.91 -8.10
N ASP A 151 17.23 -29.34 -7.83
CA ASP A 151 16.91 -28.01 -8.36
C ASP A 151 16.73 -27.05 -7.17
N SER A 152 17.29 -25.87 -7.32
CA SER A 152 17.37 -24.71 -6.43
C SER A 152 16.02 -24.14 -5.92
N LEU A 153 14.92 -24.87 -6.10
CA LEU A 153 13.59 -24.35 -5.82
C LEU A 153 13.32 -24.31 -4.30
N PRO A 154 12.87 -23.17 -3.75
CA PRO A 154 12.51 -23.03 -2.34
C PRO A 154 11.53 -24.12 -1.89
N ARG A 155 11.63 -24.57 -0.63
CA ARG A 155 10.80 -25.65 -0.05
C ARG A 155 9.28 -25.46 -0.28
N THR A 156 8.82 -24.21 -0.39
CA THR A 156 7.43 -23.87 -0.71
C THR A 156 7.04 -24.27 -2.13
N VAL A 157 7.91 -24.06 -3.11
CA VAL A 157 7.66 -24.47 -4.51
C VAL A 157 7.63 -25.98 -4.62
N ARG A 158 8.49 -26.69 -3.87
CA ARG A 158 8.46 -28.15 -3.76
C ARG A 158 7.15 -28.66 -3.16
N ALA A 159 6.69 -28.08 -2.04
CA ALA A 159 5.43 -28.49 -1.40
C ALA A 159 4.21 -28.25 -2.28
N ILE A 160 4.22 -27.15 -3.06
CA ILE A 160 3.16 -26.84 -4.02
C ILE A 160 3.18 -27.83 -5.19
N ALA A 161 4.37 -28.20 -5.71
CA ALA A 161 4.49 -29.19 -6.77
C ALA A 161 4.06 -30.61 -6.33
N GLU A 162 4.39 -30.99 -5.09
CA GLU A 162 3.93 -32.24 -4.47
C GLU A 162 2.39 -32.23 -4.29
N LEU A 163 1.78 -31.11 -3.88
CA LEU A 163 0.32 -30.99 -3.79
C LEU A 163 -0.36 -31.03 -5.17
N LEU A 164 0.19 -30.34 -6.18
CA LEU A 164 -0.32 -30.34 -7.57
C LEU A 164 -0.39 -31.74 -8.19
N THR A 165 0.48 -32.65 -7.76
CA THR A 165 0.57 -34.02 -8.32
C THR A 165 -0.14 -35.08 -7.48
N SER A 166 -0.36 -34.83 -6.19
CA SER A 166 -0.93 -35.83 -5.26
C SER A 166 -2.37 -35.55 -4.83
N ASP A 167 -2.88 -34.33 -5.01
CA ASP A 167 -4.22 -33.93 -4.59
C ASP A 167 -5.03 -33.32 -5.75
N PRO A 168 -5.90 -34.10 -6.41
CA PRO A 168 -6.79 -33.60 -7.47
C PRO A 168 -7.72 -32.48 -6.98
N ASP A 169 -8.12 -32.49 -5.70
CA ASP A 169 -9.00 -31.47 -5.14
C ASP A 169 -8.26 -30.13 -4.97
N PHE A 170 -6.94 -30.16 -4.70
CA PHE A 170 -6.10 -28.96 -4.68
C PHE A 170 -5.98 -28.33 -6.07
N VAL A 171 -5.87 -29.13 -7.13
CA VAL A 171 -5.79 -28.63 -8.52
C VAL A 171 -7.09 -27.94 -8.94
N GLU A 172 -8.23 -28.51 -8.58
CA GLU A 172 -9.54 -27.92 -8.89
C GLU A 172 -9.82 -26.67 -8.05
N ALA A 173 -9.37 -26.63 -6.79
CA ALA A 173 -9.40 -25.42 -5.97
C ALA A 173 -8.51 -24.29 -6.54
N LEU A 174 -7.34 -24.62 -7.10
CA LEU A 174 -6.44 -23.64 -7.72
C LEU A 174 -7.02 -23.02 -9.00
N ARG A 175 -7.88 -23.76 -9.70
CA ARG A 175 -8.59 -23.30 -10.91
C ARG A 175 -9.76 -22.38 -10.61
N GLY A 176 -10.16 -22.26 -9.33
CA GLY A 176 -11.25 -21.38 -8.90
C GLY A 176 -12.64 -21.85 -9.38
N GLY A 177 -12.81 -23.14 -9.63
CA GLY A 177 -14.05 -23.75 -10.12
C GLY A 177 -14.72 -24.67 -9.08
N PRO A 178 -15.99 -25.05 -9.30
CA PRO A 178 -16.70 -25.98 -8.43
C PRO A 178 -16.15 -27.42 -8.52
N ARG A 179 -16.15 -28.14 -7.40
CA ARG A 179 -15.71 -29.54 -7.27
C ARG A 179 -16.83 -30.50 -7.63
N PHE A 180 -16.75 -31.18 -8.77
CA PHE A 180 -17.81 -32.08 -9.21
C PHE A 180 -17.87 -33.39 -8.42
N ARG A 181 -19.01 -33.66 -7.76
CA ARG A 181 -19.26 -34.85 -6.91
C ARG A 181 -20.24 -35.86 -7.55
N GLY A 182 -20.67 -35.63 -8.78
CA GLY A 182 -21.66 -36.46 -9.46
C GLY A 182 -23.08 -36.26 -8.93
N ALA A 183 -23.93 -37.30 -9.01
CA ALA A 183 -25.32 -37.21 -8.59
C ALA A 183 -25.45 -36.95 -7.07
N TYR A 184 -26.42 -36.14 -6.67
CA TYR A 184 -26.69 -35.86 -5.25
C TYR A 184 -27.04 -37.14 -4.48
N ALA A 185 -26.41 -37.30 -3.31
CA ALA A 185 -26.68 -38.39 -2.37
C ALA A 185 -26.94 -37.84 -0.97
N ALA A 186 -28.09 -38.18 -0.38
CA ALA A 186 -28.53 -37.58 0.88
C ALA A 186 -27.61 -37.87 2.09
N ALA A 187 -26.85 -38.97 2.06
CA ALA A 187 -25.92 -39.34 3.13
C ALA A 187 -24.56 -38.62 3.04
N THR A 188 -24.27 -37.95 1.92
CA THR A 188 -22.98 -37.31 1.67
C THR A 188 -22.97 -35.92 2.31
N TYR A 189 -21.88 -35.60 3.01
CA TYR A 189 -21.62 -34.24 3.45
C TYR A 189 -21.05 -33.43 2.29
N TYR A 190 -21.79 -32.38 1.92
CA TYR A 190 -21.35 -31.41 0.94
C TYR A 190 -20.83 -30.17 1.65
N GLN A 191 -19.81 -29.57 1.05
CA GLN A 191 -19.14 -28.37 1.53
C GLN A 191 -19.12 -27.33 0.41
N ARG A 192 -18.81 -26.08 0.75
CA ARG A 192 -18.78 -24.97 -0.22
C ARG A 192 -18.03 -25.37 -1.50
N ASP A 193 -18.61 -24.98 -2.63
CA ASP A 193 -18.13 -25.23 -4.00
C ASP A 193 -18.29 -26.67 -4.51
N ASP A 194 -18.86 -27.60 -3.74
CA ASP A 194 -19.22 -28.92 -4.26
C ASP A 194 -20.40 -28.82 -5.25
N ALA A 195 -20.24 -29.40 -6.45
CA ALA A 195 -21.26 -29.43 -7.49
C ALA A 195 -21.87 -30.82 -7.69
N VAL A 196 -23.20 -30.87 -7.78
CA VAL A 196 -23.99 -32.10 -7.96
C VAL A 196 -25.09 -31.95 -9.01
N THR A 197 -25.60 -33.07 -9.55
CA THR A 197 -26.85 -33.07 -10.33
C THR A 197 -27.95 -33.62 -9.46
N TYR A 198 -29.10 -32.96 -9.60
CA TYR A 198 -30.33 -33.38 -8.95
C TYR A 198 -31.52 -32.82 -9.72
N GLY A 199 -32.52 -33.66 -10.01
CA GLY A 199 -33.71 -33.26 -10.76
C GLY A 199 -33.42 -32.75 -12.18
N GLY A 200 -32.35 -33.24 -12.82
CA GLY A 200 -31.91 -32.81 -14.16
C GLY A 200 -31.24 -31.44 -14.23
N SER A 201 -31.03 -30.77 -13.10
CA SER A 201 -30.26 -29.52 -13.01
C SER A 201 -28.94 -29.75 -12.31
N SER A 202 -27.96 -28.88 -12.56
CA SER A 202 -26.70 -28.83 -11.83
C SER A 202 -26.75 -27.77 -10.74
N TRP A 203 -26.21 -28.10 -9.57
CA TRP A 203 -26.26 -27.27 -8.36
C TRP A 203 -24.87 -27.15 -7.76
N VAL A 204 -24.57 -26.01 -7.13
CA VAL A 204 -23.37 -25.78 -6.32
C VAL A 204 -23.77 -25.53 -4.88
N TYR A 205 -23.02 -26.13 -3.96
CA TYR A 205 -23.19 -25.92 -2.54
C TYR A 205 -22.55 -24.59 -2.11
N ILE A 206 -23.31 -23.73 -1.43
CA ILE A 206 -22.89 -22.35 -1.12
C ILE A 206 -22.76 -22.04 0.38
N ASN A 207 -23.33 -22.89 1.24
CA ASN A 207 -23.23 -22.69 2.69
C ASN A 207 -21.76 -22.80 3.14
N SER A 208 -21.36 -21.98 4.10
CA SER A 208 -20.03 -22.05 4.72
C SER A 208 -19.83 -23.35 5.50
N ASP A 209 -20.89 -23.86 6.12
CA ASP A 209 -20.81 -25.02 7.00
C ASP A 209 -21.21 -26.29 6.23
N PRO A 210 -20.38 -27.36 6.24
CA PRO A 210 -20.71 -28.60 5.57
C PRO A 210 -21.95 -29.29 6.17
N ALA A 211 -22.81 -29.86 5.33
CA ALA A 211 -24.02 -30.57 5.78
C ALA A 211 -24.43 -31.71 4.84
N ALA A 212 -25.06 -32.74 5.40
CA ALA A 212 -25.72 -33.83 4.69
C ALA A 212 -27.26 -33.70 4.76
N GLY A 213 -27.98 -34.41 3.89
CA GLY A 213 -29.46 -34.45 3.88
C GLY A 213 -30.14 -33.19 3.33
N GLN A 214 -29.38 -32.20 2.86
CA GLN A 214 -29.91 -30.97 2.28
C GLN A 214 -30.21 -31.17 0.79
N THR A 215 -31.48 -31.37 0.43
CA THR A 215 -31.86 -31.61 -0.97
C THR A 215 -31.71 -30.33 -1.81
N PRO A 216 -31.03 -30.39 -2.98
CA PRO A 216 -30.96 -29.25 -3.90
C PRO A 216 -32.34 -28.86 -4.43
N SER A 217 -32.68 -27.56 -4.35
CA SER A 217 -33.90 -26.99 -4.94
C SER A 217 -33.80 -25.48 -5.03
N THR A 218 -34.62 -24.85 -5.87
CA THR A 218 -34.70 -23.38 -6.00
C THR A 218 -35.27 -22.69 -4.75
N LEU A 219 -35.85 -23.46 -3.83
CA LEU A 219 -36.33 -23.00 -2.53
C LEU A 219 -35.26 -23.12 -1.44
N ASN A 220 -34.30 -24.03 -1.60
CA ASN A 220 -33.22 -24.27 -0.63
C ASN A 220 -31.98 -23.40 -0.93
N THR A 221 -32.20 -22.08 -0.99
CA THR A 221 -31.17 -21.09 -1.35
C THR A 221 -30.14 -20.84 -0.27
N THR A 222 -30.30 -21.44 0.91
CA THR A 222 -29.29 -21.38 1.98
C THR A 222 -28.12 -22.32 1.70
N TYR A 223 -28.41 -23.50 1.13
CA TYR A 223 -27.40 -24.54 0.92
C TYR A 223 -27.00 -24.67 -0.54
N TRP A 224 -27.92 -24.46 -1.47
CA TRP A 224 -27.70 -24.72 -2.88
C TRP A 224 -28.02 -23.51 -3.74
N GLN A 225 -27.15 -23.25 -4.69
CA GLN A 225 -27.39 -22.36 -5.80
C GLN A 225 -27.44 -23.17 -7.09
N ILE A 226 -28.34 -22.80 -8.01
CA ILE A 226 -28.40 -23.46 -9.31
C ILE A 226 -27.22 -23.01 -10.16
N LEU A 227 -26.49 -23.98 -10.73
CA LEU A 227 -25.42 -23.74 -11.70
C LEU A 227 -26.00 -23.68 -13.10
N ALA A 228 -26.81 -24.67 -13.49
CA ALA A 228 -27.46 -24.71 -14.80
C ALA A 228 -28.79 -25.48 -14.69
N GLN A 229 -29.82 -24.99 -15.37
CA GLN A 229 -31.14 -25.60 -15.41
C GLN A 229 -31.19 -26.76 -16.40
N LYS A 230 -32.10 -27.70 -16.14
CA LYS A 230 -32.41 -28.79 -17.08
C LYS A 230 -32.77 -28.19 -18.44
N GLY A 231 -32.03 -28.59 -19.48
CA GLY A 231 -32.31 -28.20 -20.87
C GLY A 231 -31.65 -26.90 -21.33
N ASP A 232 -30.76 -26.29 -20.53
CA ASP A 232 -30.03 -25.10 -20.95
C ASP A 232 -29.13 -25.41 -22.18
N PRO A 233 -29.29 -24.68 -23.30
CA PRO A 233 -28.44 -24.83 -24.47
C PRO A 233 -27.04 -24.28 -24.14
N GLY A 234 -25.99 -25.06 -24.42
CA GLY A 234 -24.60 -24.64 -24.26
C GLY A 234 -24.16 -23.63 -25.33
N GLY A 235 -23.03 -22.94 -25.10
CA GLY A 235 -22.41 -22.07 -26.10
C GLY A 235 -21.79 -22.83 -27.28
N THR A 236 -21.54 -22.13 -28.39
CA THR A 236 -21.13 -22.68 -29.71
C THR A 236 -19.72 -23.30 -29.79
N GLY A 237 -19.03 -23.48 -28.66
CA GLY A 237 -17.60 -23.83 -28.57
C GLY A 237 -17.26 -25.33 -28.64
N GLY A 238 -18.24 -26.24 -28.74
CA GLY A 238 -18.00 -27.67 -29.02
C GLY A 238 -18.73 -28.67 -28.11
N ASN A 239 -19.41 -29.63 -28.74
CA ASN A 239 -20.26 -30.70 -28.18
C ASN A 239 -21.46 -30.22 -27.34
N ASP A 240 -22.41 -29.56 -28.02
CA ASP A 240 -23.75 -29.19 -27.52
C ASP A 240 -24.72 -30.38 -27.43
N THR A 241 -24.21 -31.61 -27.54
CA THR A 241 -25.01 -32.81 -27.29
C THR A 241 -25.29 -32.92 -25.80
N ALA A 242 -26.56 -33.17 -25.44
CA ALA A 242 -26.91 -33.62 -24.09
C ALA A 242 -26.00 -34.82 -23.79
N TYR A 243 -25.17 -34.67 -22.75
CA TYR A 243 -24.01 -35.54 -22.58
C TYR A 243 -24.46 -36.99 -22.35
N ASP A 244 -23.84 -37.94 -23.05
CA ASP A 244 -24.12 -39.37 -22.81
C ASP A 244 -23.70 -39.77 -21.39
N ALA A 245 -24.39 -40.78 -20.87
CA ALA A 245 -24.34 -41.31 -19.51
C ALA A 245 -22.95 -41.51 -18.86
N THR A 246 -21.83 -41.45 -19.60
CA THR A 246 -20.49 -41.77 -19.08
C THR A 246 -19.77 -40.63 -18.36
N GLY A 247 -20.03 -39.35 -18.67
CA GLY A 247 -19.30 -38.22 -18.05
C GLY A 247 -19.92 -37.64 -16.77
N TRP A 248 -21.15 -38.04 -16.44
CA TRP A 248 -21.92 -37.48 -15.33
C TRP A 248 -22.78 -38.53 -14.62
N ASN A 249 -22.14 -39.64 -14.24
CA ASN A 249 -22.73 -40.69 -13.40
C ASN A 249 -24.10 -41.23 -13.89
N GLY A 250 -24.35 -41.27 -15.21
CA GLY A 250 -25.55 -41.87 -15.79
C GLY A 250 -26.80 -40.99 -15.86
N ALA A 251 -26.72 -39.69 -15.55
CA ALA A 251 -27.90 -38.81 -15.56
C ALA A 251 -28.28 -38.38 -17.00
N ILE A 252 -29.32 -39.01 -17.57
CA ILE A 252 -29.85 -38.74 -18.93
C ILE A 252 -30.53 -37.37 -19.13
N ASP A 253 -30.65 -36.59 -18.06
CA ASP A 253 -31.44 -35.36 -18.00
C ASP A 253 -30.61 -34.11 -17.63
N ALA A 254 -29.27 -34.19 -17.66
CA ALA A 254 -28.38 -33.12 -17.20
C ALA A 254 -28.19 -31.98 -18.23
N PRO A 255 -27.86 -30.75 -17.79
CA PRO A 255 -27.48 -29.65 -18.69
C PRO A 255 -26.24 -30.02 -19.53
N SER A 256 -26.07 -29.37 -20.68
CA SER A 256 -24.89 -29.58 -21.53
C SER A 256 -23.60 -29.20 -20.78
N ARG A 257 -22.49 -29.87 -21.11
CA ARG A 257 -21.17 -29.58 -20.51
C ARG A 257 -20.77 -28.11 -20.73
N ASN A 258 -21.11 -27.54 -21.88
CA ASN A 258 -20.80 -26.16 -22.20
C ASN A 258 -21.63 -25.18 -21.38
N ALA A 259 -22.92 -25.46 -21.13
CA ALA A 259 -23.74 -24.60 -20.28
C ALA A 259 -23.16 -24.46 -18.87
N VAL A 260 -22.70 -25.57 -18.29
CA VAL A 260 -22.05 -25.56 -16.97
C VAL A 260 -20.71 -24.81 -17.03
N ARG A 261 -19.89 -25.04 -18.07
CA ARG A 261 -18.59 -24.39 -18.26
C ARG A 261 -18.71 -22.88 -18.45
N ASP A 262 -19.62 -22.42 -19.30
CA ASP A 262 -19.80 -20.99 -19.62
C ASP A 262 -20.20 -20.20 -18.37
N ILE A 263 -21.03 -20.79 -17.50
CA ILE A 263 -21.43 -20.18 -16.23
C ILE A 263 -20.25 -20.13 -15.24
N ILE A 264 -19.44 -21.18 -15.15
CA ILE A 264 -18.22 -21.18 -14.34
C ILE A 264 -17.25 -20.09 -14.83
N GLU A 265 -17.01 -19.99 -16.14
CA GLU A 265 -16.14 -18.96 -16.72
C GLU A 265 -16.70 -17.54 -16.47
N THR A 266 -18.01 -17.37 -16.51
CA THR A 266 -18.66 -16.09 -16.20
C THR A 266 -18.53 -15.71 -14.72
N LEU A 267 -18.78 -16.65 -13.80
CA LEU A 267 -18.63 -16.43 -12.36
C LEU A 267 -17.16 -16.18 -11.98
N ALA A 268 -16.22 -16.90 -12.59
CA ALA A 268 -14.79 -16.66 -12.41
C ALA A 268 -14.40 -15.23 -12.85
N ARG A 269 -14.93 -14.74 -13.97
CA ARG A 269 -14.71 -13.35 -14.43
C ARG A 269 -15.33 -12.33 -13.47
N ILE A 270 -16.52 -12.57 -12.92
CA ILE A 270 -17.13 -11.67 -11.92
C ILE A 270 -16.24 -11.56 -10.67
N SER A 271 -15.66 -12.67 -10.20
CA SER A 271 -14.74 -12.65 -9.04
C SER A 271 -13.46 -11.85 -9.32
N GLN A 272 -12.96 -11.88 -10.56
CA GLN A 272 -11.82 -11.07 -10.98
C GLN A 272 -12.20 -9.60 -11.16
N LEU A 273 -13.36 -9.30 -11.74
CA LEU A 273 -13.89 -7.94 -11.92
C LEU A 273 -14.20 -7.25 -10.60
N ALA A 274 -14.55 -7.98 -9.54
CA ALA A 274 -14.80 -7.43 -8.21
C ALA A 274 -13.58 -6.69 -7.62
N ASN A 275 -12.37 -6.97 -8.12
CA ASN A 275 -11.12 -6.34 -7.68
C ASN A 275 -10.71 -5.13 -8.52
N TYR A 276 -11.42 -4.83 -9.62
CA TYR A 276 -11.13 -3.70 -10.50
C TYR A 276 -12.23 -2.65 -10.47
N ALA A 277 -11.84 -1.39 -10.54
CA ALA A 277 -12.79 -0.29 -10.71
C ALA A 277 -13.39 -0.32 -12.12
N ILE A 278 -14.69 -0.04 -12.24
CA ILE A 278 -15.39 0.02 -13.54
C ILE A 278 -14.77 1.15 -14.39
N LEU A 279 -14.38 0.84 -15.62
CA LEU A 279 -13.66 1.75 -16.53
C LEU A 279 -14.44 3.05 -16.79
N ASP A 280 -15.77 2.95 -16.91
CA ASP A 280 -16.66 4.08 -17.20
C ASP A 280 -17.12 4.84 -15.94
N SER A 281 -16.83 4.32 -14.74
CA SER A 281 -17.13 4.98 -13.47
C SER A 281 -16.30 4.36 -12.35
N PRO A 282 -15.05 4.81 -12.13
CA PRO A 282 -14.27 4.34 -10.99
C PRO A 282 -14.87 4.94 -9.73
N ALA A 283 -15.92 4.32 -9.22
CA ALA A 283 -16.43 4.63 -7.89
C ALA A 283 -15.38 4.19 -6.89
N PHE A 284 -14.65 5.16 -6.35
CA PHE A 284 -13.73 5.00 -5.23
C PHE A 284 -14.51 4.66 -3.96
N ILE A 285 -15.00 3.43 -3.86
CA ILE A 285 -15.66 2.89 -2.66
C ILE A 285 -14.59 2.45 -1.64
N ASN A 286 -14.95 2.50 -0.35
CA ASN A 286 -14.07 2.20 0.79
C ASN A 286 -12.96 3.25 1.00
N ASN A 287 -11.72 2.80 1.31
CA ASN A 287 -10.58 3.67 1.63
C ASN A 287 -9.41 3.44 0.66
N PRO A 288 -9.50 3.95 -0.59
CA PRO A 288 -8.46 3.75 -1.58
C PRO A 288 -7.15 4.44 -1.16
N THR A 289 -6.07 3.68 -1.10
CA THR A 289 -4.74 4.20 -0.79
C THR A 289 -4.05 4.64 -2.08
N CYS A 290 -3.48 5.85 -2.12
CA CYS A 290 -2.54 6.24 -3.15
C CYS A 290 -1.16 6.58 -2.53
N PRO A 291 -0.04 6.31 -3.23
CA PRO A 291 1.29 6.55 -2.67
C PRO A 291 1.54 8.01 -2.30
N LEU A 292 2.29 8.21 -1.22
CA LEU A 292 2.69 9.55 -0.74
C LEU A 292 3.40 10.32 -1.86
N GLN A 293 2.98 11.57 -2.08
CA GLN A 293 3.56 12.45 -3.11
C GLN A 293 4.41 13.50 -2.42
N LEU A 294 5.51 13.89 -3.07
CA LEU A 294 6.26 15.07 -2.67
C LEU A 294 5.44 16.33 -2.96
N SER A 295 5.59 17.37 -2.14
CA SER A 295 4.85 18.63 -2.22
C SER A 295 5.09 19.43 -3.52
N ASN A 296 6.11 19.07 -4.31
CA ASN A 296 6.45 19.68 -5.60
C ASN A 296 6.06 18.81 -6.81
N SER A 297 5.30 17.74 -6.61
CA SER A 297 4.87 16.83 -7.68
C SER A 297 3.85 17.49 -8.62
N ASN A 298 4.03 17.37 -9.93
CA ASN A 298 3.12 17.90 -10.97
C ASN A 298 2.67 16.84 -11.99
N ASN A 299 2.73 15.56 -11.62
CA ASN A 299 2.34 14.45 -12.49
C ASN A 299 0.81 14.30 -12.55
N THR A 300 0.33 13.37 -13.38
CA THR A 300 -1.10 13.09 -13.59
C THR A 300 -1.72 12.14 -12.55
N ARG A 301 -1.06 11.94 -11.39
CA ARG A 301 -1.55 11.01 -10.36
C ARG A 301 -2.60 11.67 -9.48
N ILE A 302 -3.48 10.86 -8.91
CA ILE A 302 -4.46 11.29 -7.90
C ILE A 302 -3.72 11.76 -6.64
N ALA A 303 -4.09 12.94 -6.13
CA ALA A 303 -3.55 13.49 -4.89
C ALA A 303 -4.07 12.75 -3.65
N ASN A 304 -3.17 12.37 -2.73
CA ASN A 304 -3.57 11.91 -1.39
C ASN A 304 -3.89 13.10 -0.46
N THR A 305 -4.58 12.80 0.64
CA THR A 305 -4.92 13.76 1.70
C THR A 305 -3.70 14.53 2.23
N ALA A 306 -2.58 13.85 2.50
CA ALA A 306 -1.38 14.50 3.03
C ALA A 306 -0.77 15.54 2.08
N TYR A 307 -0.78 15.28 0.77
CA TYR A 307 -0.35 16.22 -0.26
C TYR A 307 -1.28 17.43 -0.31
N VAL A 308 -2.60 17.21 -0.28
CA VAL A 308 -3.60 18.29 -0.29
C VAL A 308 -3.46 19.17 0.96
N ASP A 309 -3.31 18.58 2.15
CA ASP A 309 -3.12 19.32 3.40
C ASP A 309 -1.84 20.16 3.36
N SER A 310 -0.75 19.61 2.84
CA SER A 310 0.52 20.33 2.68
C SER A 310 0.41 21.48 1.68
N ALA A 311 -0.28 21.25 0.55
CA ALA A 311 -0.52 22.27 -0.46
C ALA A 311 -1.40 23.40 0.08
N ILE A 312 -2.47 23.09 0.82
CA ILE A 312 -3.35 24.08 1.47
C ILE A 312 -2.58 24.88 2.52
N ALA A 313 -1.78 24.23 3.36
CA ALA A 313 -0.94 24.91 4.34
C ALA A 313 0.07 25.86 3.69
N ALA A 314 0.61 25.49 2.53
CA ALA A 314 1.56 26.32 1.77
C ALA A 314 0.92 27.56 1.11
N ILE A 315 -0.41 27.58 0.89
CA ILE A 315 -1.11 28.71 0.24
C ILE A 315 -1.30 29.91 1.21
N GLY A 316 -0.93 29.80 2.48
CA GLY A 316 -1.04 30.94 3.41
C GLY A 316 -2.49 31.29 3.76
N VAL A 317 -3.31 30.27 3.99
CA VAL A 317 -4.72 30.44 4.37
C VAL A 317 -4.80 30.95 5.80
N VAL A 318 -5.74 31.87 6.08
CA VAL A 318 -6.07 32.25 7.46
C VAL A 318 -6.54 30.98 8.19
N PRO A 319 -5.87 30.56 9.28
CA PRO A 319 -6.24 29.33 9.98
C PRO A 319 -7.62 29.45 10.62
N ILE A 320 -8.24 28.33 10.95
CA ILE A 320 -9.50 28.32 11.71
C ILE A 320 -9.27 29.06 13.04
N GLY A 321 -10.17 29.97 13.38
CA GLY A 321 -10.02 30.89 14.52
C GLY A 321 -9.23 32.17 14.21
N GLY A 322 -8.60 32.25 13.04
CA GLY A 322 -7.95 33.47 12.57
C GLY A 322 -8.96 34.59 12.36
N THR A 323 -8.64 35.78 12.86
CA THR A 323 -9.55 36.92 12.91
C THR A 323 -8.97 38.08 12.09
N ILE A 324 -9.78 38.68 11.22
CA ILE A 324 -9.36 39.79 10.35
C ILE A 324 -10.41 40.92 10.33
N ALA A 325 -9.95 42.11 9.94
CA ALA A 325 -10.81 43.26 9.72
C ALA A 325 -11.64 43.09 8.43
N TRP A 326 -12.89 43.59 8.44
CA TRP A 326 -13.84 43.43 7.35
C TRP A 326 -14.74 44.66 7.19
N ILE A 327 -14.84 45.16 5.97
CA ILE A 327 -15.45 46.49 5.71
C ILE A 327 -16.96 46.48 5.48
N THR A 328 -17.60 45.30 5.41
CA THR A 328 -19.05 45.18 5.15
C THR A 328 -19.79 44.49 6.28
N ASN A 329 -21.12 44.55 6.27
CA ASN A 329 -21.98 44.04 7.35
C ASN A 329 -22.27 42.54 7.27
N SER A 330 -21.89 41.87 6.18
CA SER A 330 -22.08 40.42 6.02
C SER A 330 -20.74 39.74 5.93
N ALA A 331 -20.52 38.73 6.77
CA ALA A 331 -19.37 37.85 6.62
C ALA A 331 -19.50 37.06 5.30
N PRO A 332 -18.38 36.84 4.58
CA PRO A 332 -18.36 35.94 3.43
C PRO A 332 -18.56 34.48 3.88
N SER A 333 -18.81 33.59 2.91
CA SER A 333 -18.95 32.15 3.18
C SER A 333 -17.73 31.63 3.96
N LYS A 334 -17.97 30.73 4.93
CA LYS A 334 -16.99 30.17 5.89
C LYS A 334 -16.47 31.12 6.97
N TRP A 335 -16.97 32.35 7.02
CA TRP A 335 -16.60 33.34 8.04
C TRP A 335 -17.81 33.72 8.89
N LEU A 336 -17.55 34.14 10.13
CA LEU A 336 -18.57 34.62 11.05
C LEU A 336 -18.21 36.03 11.55
N ILE A 337 -19.20 36.91 11.72
CA ILE A 337 -19.00 38.21 12.39
C ILE A 337 -18.68 37.95 13.86
N CYS A 338 -17.70 38.67 14.41
CA CYS A 338 -17.32 38.65 15.83
C CYS A 338 -18.27 39.54 16.67
N ASP A 339 -19.48 39.06 16.91
CA ASP A 339 -20.56 39.76 17.62
C ASP A 339 -20.94 39.14 18.97
N GLY A 340 -20.13 38.22 19.49
CA GLY A 340 -20.37 37.60 20.80
C GLY A 340 -21.45 36.53 20.85
N ARG A 341 -22.14 36.22 19.73
CA ARG A 341 -23.26 35.27 19.75
C ARG A 341 -22.79 33.85 20.07
N ALA A 342 -23.69 33.06 20.68
CA ALA A 342 -23.48 31.63 20.86
C ALA A 342 -23.69 30.88 19.54
N ILE A 343 -22.80 29.93 19.22
CA ILE A 343 -22.86 29.09 18.02
C ILE A 343 -22.67 27.61 18.37
N SER A 344 -23.15 26.72 17.50
CA SER A 344 -23.16 25.26 17.70
C SER A 344 -21.74 24.67 17.71
N ARG A 345 -21.41 23.89 18.76
CA ARG A 345 -20.16 23.09 18.83
C ARG A 345 -20.13 22.00 17.78
N THR A 346 -21.28 21.43 17.42
CA THR A 346 -21.36 20.36 16.42
C THR A 346 -21.14 20.91 15.02
N THR A 347 -21.75 22.04 14.69
CA THR A 347 -21.62 22.67 13.36
C THR A 347 -20.22 23.25 13.17
N TYR A 348 -19.66 23.87 14.21
CA TYR A 348 -18.37 24.57 14.15
C TYR A 348 -17.31 23.85 15.01
N ALA A 349 -17.22 22.53 14.91
CA ALA A 349 -16.36 21.68 15.76
C ALA A 349 -14.87 22.07 15.72
N ALA A 350 -14.35 22.36 14.52
CA ALA A 350 -12.95 22.76 14.36
C ALA A 350 -12.68 24.15 14.98
N LEU A 351 -13.64 25.08 14.87
CA LEU A 351 -13.52 26.40 15.52
C LEU A 351 -13.59 26.27 17.05
N TYR A 352 -14.48 25.40 17.56
CA TYR A 352 -14.58 25.12 19.00
C TYR A 352 -13.28 24.50 19.54
N ALA A 353 -12.63 23.61 18.79
CA ALA A 353 -11.36 23.01 19.20
C ALA A 353 -10.25 24.06 19.43
N VAL A 354 -10.28 25.18 18.71
CA VAL A 354 -9.31 26.28 18.85
C VAL A 354 -9.75 27.32 19.88
N VAL A 355 -11.02 27.72 19.86
CA VAL A 355 -11.53 28.84 20.68
C VAL A 355 -12.01 28.40 22.06
N GLY A 356 -12.56 27.18 22.18
CA GLY A 356 -13.12 26.67 23.42
C GLY A 356 -14.17 27.61 24.01
N ALA A 357 -14.04 27.89 25.31
CA ALA A 357 -14.94 28.76 26.08
C ALA A 357 -14.32 30.14 26.39
N ILE A 358 -13.26 30.55 25.67
CA ILE A 358 -12.51 31.80 25.95
C ILE A 358 -13.44 33.02 25.98
N PHE A 359 -14.41 33.10 25.06
CA PHE A 359 -15.34 34.23 24.94
C PHE A 359 -16.71 33.96 25.56
N GLY A 360 -16.83 32.88 26.33
CA GLY A 360 -18.06 32.43 26.97
C GLY A 360 -18.42 30.99 26.59
N SER A 361 -19.00 30.29 27.56
CA SER A 361 -19.35 28.87 27.46
C SER A 361 -20.61 28.58 26.63
N GLY A 362 -21.27 29.61 26.09
CA GLY A 362 -22.62 29.48 25.52
C GLY A 362 -23.61 28.96 26.57
N ASP A 363 -24.40 27.97 26.20
CA ASP A 363 -25.29 27.18 27.05
C ASP A 363 -24.57 26.19 28.01
N GLY A 364 -23.23 26.13 27.96
CA GLY A 364 -22.42 25.21 28.76
C GLY A 364 -22.32 23.79 28.19
N SER A 365 -23.05 23.45 27.14
CA SER A 365 -23.13 22.08 26.61
C SER A 365 -22.98 22.02 25.09
N THR A 366 -23.93 22.57 24.34
CA THR A 366 -24.01 22.39 22.88
C THR A 366 -23.48 23.58 22.09
N THR A 367 -23.20 24.70 22.76
CA THR A 367 -22.78 25.96 22.13
C THR A 367 -21.54 26.56 22.79
N PHE A 368 -20.93 27.53 22.12
CA PHE A 368 -19.85 28.37 22.63
C PHE A 368 -19.96 29.77 22.02
N ASN A 369 -19.41 30.79 22.68
CA ASN A 369 -19.52 32.17 22.20
C ASN A 369 -18.37 32.53 21.26
N LEU A 370 -18.70 33.32 20.23
CA LEU A 370 -17.73 34.05 19.43
C LEU A 370 -17.09 35.20 20.22
N PRO A 371 -15.94 35.74 19.78
CA PRO A 371 -15.47 37.03 20.28
C PRO A 371 -16.54 38.11 20.05
N ASP A 372 -16.69 39.04 21.00
CA ASP A 372 -17.49 40.25 20.81
C ASP A 372 -16.56 41.45 20.61
N LEU A 373 -16.33 41.81 19.35
CA LEU A 373 -15.44 42.93 18.98
C LEU A 373 -16.20 44.21 18.62
N ARG A 374 -17.52 44.25 18.86
CA ARG A 374 -18.35 45.43 18.57
C ARG A 374 -17.92 46.59 19.47
N GLY A 375 -17.46 47.67 18.86
CA GLY A 375 -17.00 48.87 19.58
C GLY A 375 -15.71 48.67 20.39
N ARG A 376 -14.95 47.59 20.14
CA ARG A 376 -13.73 47.27 20.89
C ARG A 376 -12.50 47.32 20.01
N VAL A 377 -11.37 47.65 20.62
CA VAL A 377 -10.04 47.56 20.01
C VAL A 377 -9.38 46.28 20.54
N PRO A 378 -8.98 45.33 19.67
CA PRO A 378 -8.24 44.16 20.11
C PRO A 378 -6.89 44.55 20.71
N VAL A 379 -6.51 43.89 21.80
CA VAL A 379 -5.21 44.08 22.45
C VAL A 379 -4.56 42.71 22.63
N GLY A 380 -3.24 42.64 22.43
CA GLY A 380 -2.49 41.40 22.64
C GLY A 380 -2.59 40.96 24.10
N ALA A 381 -2.87 39.68 24.33
CA ALA A 381 -2.89 39.14 25.68
C ALA A 381 -1.50 39.30 26.33
N ASP A 382 -1.49 39.84 27.55
CA ASP A 382 -0.27 40.15 28.30
C ASP A 382 -0.11 39.24 29.53
N SER A 383 -0.78 38.10 29.50
CA SER A 383 -0.61 37.02 30.47
C SER A 383 -0.53 35.70 29.71
N SER A 384 0.52 35.53 28.90
CA SER A 384 0.72 34.30 28.14
C SER A 384 1.14 33.17 29.07
N THR A 385 0.66 31.96 28.82
CA THR A 385 1.10 30.75 29.54
C THR A 385 2.52 30.32 29.14
N LEU A 386 3.00 30.75 27.97
CA LEU A 386 4.28 30.33 27.39
C LEU A 386 5.47 31.17 27.86
N GLN A 387 5.30 32.49 27.95
CA GLN A 387 6.38 33.43 28.30
C GLN A 387 6.07 34.25 29.56
N GLY A 388 4.96 33.96 30.25
CA GLY A 388 4.47 34.74 31.38
C GLY A 388 3.89 36.09 30.95
N ALA A 389 3.69 36.98 31.93
CA ALA A 389 3.17 38.32 31.73
C ALA A 389 4.29 39.33 31.43
N ALA A 390 4.17 40.10 30.36
CA ALA A 390 5.10 41.18 30.04
C ALA A 390 4.79 42.48 30.82
N SER A 391 3.68 42.53 31.57
CA SER A 391 3.30 43.61 32.49
C SER A 391 3.20 45.00 31.84
N ARG A 392 2.88 45.06 30.54
CA ARG A 392 2.47 46.27 29.82
C ARG A 392 1.01 46.62 30.11
N ILE A 393 0.17 45.61 30.30
CA ILE A 393 -1.21 45.68 30.76
C ILE A 393 -1.36 44.71 31.93
N THR A 394 -1.68 45.28 33.09
CA THR A 394 -1.73 44.55 34.37
C THR A 394 -3.15 44.23 34.83
N ALA A 395 -4.18 44.82 34.20
CA ALA A 395 -5.58 44.55 34.46
C ALA A 395 -6.25 43.93 33.23
N SER A 396 -7.10 42.92 33.44
CA SER A 396 -7.85 42.24 32.35
C SER A 396 -6.96 41.81 31.18
N ASN A 397 -5.81 41.18 31.48
CA ASN A 397 -4.75 40.88 30.52
C ASN A 397 -4.79 39.45 29.94
N THR A 398 -5.78 38.64 30.33
CA THR A 398 -6.02 37.30 29.80
C THR A 398 -6.87 37.33 28.53
N LEU A 399 -6.80 36.28 27.70
CA LEU A 399 -7.70 36.12 26.56
C LEU A 399 -9.17 36.18 26.98
N GLY A 400 -10.01 36.86 26.19
CA GLY A 400 -11.45 37.02 26.45
C GLY A 400 -11.81 38.10 27.49
N ALA A 401 -10.84 38.61 28.26
CA ALA A 401 -11.10 39.71 29.17
C ALA A 401 -11.33 41.03 28.41
N SER A 402 -12.05 41.96 29.04
CA SER A 402 -12.30 43.28 28.45
C SER A 402 -12.22 44.39 29.49
N ALA A 403 -11.75 45.56 29.07
CA ALA A 403 -11.56 46.74 29.91
C ALA A 403 -11.56 48.01 29.03
N GLY A 404 -11.26 49.16 29.64
CA GLY A 404 -11.23 50.47 28.98
C GLY A 404 -12.51 51.26 29.20
N ALA A 405 -12.46 52.54 28.84
CA ALA A 405 -13.58 53.47 28.97
C ALA A 405 -13.64 54.42 27.77
N GLN A 406 -14.85 54.65 27.25
CA GLN A 406 -15.09 55.62 26.17
C GLN A 406 -14.86 57.06 26.62
N THR A 407 -15.28 57.38 27.85
CA THR A 407 -15.05 58.66 28.49
C THR A 407 -14.31 58.46 29.80
N HIS A 408 -13.50 59.44 30.19
CA HIS A 408 -12.72 59.39 31.43
C HIS A 408 -12.97 60.63 32.29
N THR A 409 -13.18 60.42 33.58
CA THR A 409 -13.30 61.53 34.56
C THR A 409 -11.99 61.59 35.34
N LEU A 410 -11.33 62.75 35.32
CA LEU A 410 -10.06 62.92 36.03
C LEU A 410 -10.28 62.79 37.54
N ILE A 411 -9.54 61.89 38.18
CA ILE A 411 -9.46 61.80 39.64
C ILE A 411 -8.31 62.64 40.18
N THR A 412 -8.32 62.97 41.47
CA THR A 412 -7.26 63.78 42.10
C THR A 412 -5.85 63.23 41.85
N ASN A 413 -5.68 61.90 41.83
CA ASN A 413 -4.40 61.25 41.56
C ASN A 413 -3.88 61.46 40.13
N GLU A 414 -4.73 61.86 39.19
CA GLU A 414 -4.38 62.11 37.79
C GLU A 414 -4.08 63.60 37.52
N ILE A 415 -4.19 64.45 38.55
CA ILE A 415 -3.87 65.87 38.48
C ILE A 415 -2.58 66.10 39.30
N PRO A 416 -1.49 66.60 38.69
CA PRO A 416 -0.28 66.94 39.42
C PRO A 416 -0.57 67.89 40.59
N PRO A 417 0.05 67.69 41.77
CA PRO A 417 -0.02 68.64 42.86
C PRO A 417 0.41 70.03 42.39
N HIS A 418 -0.44 71.02 42.60
CA HIS A 418 -0.16 72.41 42.25
C HIS A 418 -0.70 73.34 43.35
N ALA A 419 -0.11 74.52 43.48
CA ALA A 419 -0.50 75.52 44.46
C ALA A 419 -0.47 76.92 43.84
N HIS A 420 -1.32 77.82 44.31
CA HIS A 420 -1.35 79.22 43.92
C HIS A 420 -0.92 80.10 45.11
N PRO A 421 0.39 80.37 45.27
CA PRO A 421 0.86 81.20 46.38
C PRO A 421 0.40 82.65 46.16
N LYS A 422 -0.39 83.19 47.08
CA LYS A 422 -0.75 84.61 47.09
C LYS A 422 0.31 85.38 47.87
N SER A 423 1.12 86.17 47.17
CA SER A 423 1.98 87.18 47.80
C SER A 423 1.15 88.43 48.08
N VAL A 424 0.89 88.73 49.36
CA VAL A 424 0.27 90.00 49.76
C VAL A 424 1.40 90.99 50.06
N SER A 425 1.67 91.96 49.18
CA SER A 425 2.51 93.10 49.58
C SER A 425 1.63 94.09 50.34
N GLY A 426 1.80 94.13 51.66
CA GLY A 426 1.15 95.12 52.52
C GLY A 426 1.76 96.49 52.29
N GLY A 427 1.30 97.21 51.26
CA GLY A 427 1.50 98.66 51.18
C GLY A 427 0.45 99.34 52.06
N VAL A 428 0.86 99.93 53.18
CA VAL A 428 -0.01 100.79 53.98
C VAL A 428 -0.33 102.04 53.16
N ALA A 429 -1.51 102.11 52.57
CA ALA A 429 -1.98 103.30 51.89
C ALA A 429 -2.67 104.24 52.90
N ASP A 430 -2.06 105.38 53.19
CA ASP A 430 -2.69 106.47 53.92
C ASP A 430 -3.70 107.15 52.98
N GLY A 431 -4.99 106.88 53.17
CA GLY A 431 -6.03 107.41 52.27
C GLY A 431 -7.43 106.84 52.53
N SER A 432 -8.27 107.65 53.14
CA SER A 432 -9.63 107.41 53.64
C SER A 432 -10.69 106.96 52.62
N SER A 433 -10.59 105.74 52.07
CA SER A 433 -11.68 105.09 51.33
C SER A 433 -11.78 103.61 51.70
N LYS A 434 -12.49 103.30 52.80
CA LYS A 434 -12.75 101.91 53.21
C LYS A 434 -13.86 101.30 52.35
N SER A 435 -13.47 100.50 51.37
CA SER A 435 -14.33 99.49 50.76
C SER A 435 -13.58 98.16 50.61
N ALA A 436 -14.03 97.18 51.41
CA ALA A 436 -14.00 95.74 51.15
C ALA A 436 -12.66 94.96 51.13
N MET A 437 -11.81 95.12 52.14
CA MET A 437 -11.17 93.93 52.74
C MET A 437 -11.32 94.00 54.25
N THR A 438 -11.96 92.98 54.84
CA THR A 438 -11.86 92.71 56.27
C THR A 438 -10.39 92.43 56.55
N ASP A 439 -9.77 93.47 57.09
CA ASP A 439 -8.37 93.56 57.45
C ASP A 439 -8.08 92.49 58.51
N ILE A 440 -7.35 91.43 58.14
CA ILE A 440 -6.65 90.58 59.12
C ILE A 440 -5.47 91.41 59.60
N VAL A 441 -5.76 92.32 60.53
CA VAL A 441 -4.73 93.03 61.30
C VAL A 441 -4.45 92.22 62.54
N GLY A 442 -3.23 91.69 62.62
CA GLY A 442 -2.60 91.41 63.90
C GLY A 442 -2.29 89.95 64.20
N THR A 443 -0.98 89.69 64.25
CA THR A 443 -0.31 88.71 65.11
C THR A 443 -0.50 87.21 64.77
N THR A 444 0.57 86.63 64.25
CA THR A 444 0.97 85.22 64.41
C THR A 444 -0.06 84.15 64.01
N ALA A 445 -0.34 84.02 62.72
CA ALA A 445 -0.60 82.73 62.06
C ALA A 445 -0.62 82.99 60.55
N GLY A 446 0.15 82.22 59.77
CA GLY A 446 0.00 82.22 58.32
C GLY A 446 -1.42 81.78 57.97
N ALA A 447 -2.29 82.73 57.64
CA ALA A 447 -3.64 82.41 57.18
C ALA A 447 -3.54 81.77 55.80
N ASN A 448 -3.75 80.45 55.72
CA ASN A 448 -3.90 79.75 54.45
C ASN A 448 -5.18 80.26 53.77
N VAL A 449 -5.04 81.19 52.83
CA VAL A 449 -6.13 81.57 51.94
C VAL A 449 -6.24 80.47 50.88
N VAL A 450 -7.18 79.55 51.07
CA VAL A 450 -7.44 78.45 50.13
C VAL A 450 -8.35 78.97 49.01
N THR A 451 -7.93 78.85 47.75
CA THR A 451 -8.82 79.06 46.60
C THR A 451 -9.89 77.99 46.58
N ALA A 452 -11.14 78.36 46.28
CA ALA A 452 -12.19 77.36 46.09
C ALA A 452 -11.89 76.43 44.90
N ASN A 453 -12.35 75.20 44.97
CA ASN A 453 -12.24 74.26 43.85
C ASN A 453 -13.01 74.81 42.63
N THR A 454 -12.43 74.68 41.44
CA THR A 454 -13.07 75.01 40.16
C THR A 454 -13.06 73.79 39.24
N GLY A 455 -14.06 73.68 38.37
CA GLY A 455 -14.29 72.53 37.48
C GLY A 455 -15.51 71.70 37.87
N GLY A 456 -16.23 71.19 36.88
CA GLY A 456 -17.49 70.45 37.06
C GLY A 456 -17.37 68.92 37.15
N GLY A 457 -16.14 68.38 37.09
CA GLY A 457 -15.92 66.92 37.11
C GLY A 457 -16.50 66.16 35.91
N ALA A 458 -16.75 66.84 34.79
CA ALA A 458 -17.30 66.20 33.60
C ALA A 458 -16.26 65.27 32.94
N ALA A 459 -16.73 64.13 32.45
CA ALA A 459 -15.88 63.20 31.71
C ALA A 459 -15.50 63.79 30.34
N HIS A 460 -14.29 63.50 29.87
CA HIS A 460 -13.83 63.85 28.53
C HIS A 460 -13.80 62.63 27.62
N ASN A 461 -13.87 62.86 26.30
CA ASN A 461 -13.71 61.80 25.31
C ASN A 461 -12.30 61.20 25.42
N ASN A 462 -12.23 59.88 25.57
CA ASN A 462 -11.00 59.12 25.63
C ASN A 462 -10.77 58.28 24.35
N LEU A 463 -11.63 58.44 23.34
CA LEU A 463 -11.45 57.79 22.05
C LEU A 463 -10.45 58.56 21.18
N GLN A 464 -9.43 57.86 20.69
CA GLN A 464 -8.60 58.30 19.56
C GLN A 464 -9.45 58.45 18.29
N PRO A 465 -9.02 59.19 17.24
CA PRO A 465 -9.68 59.14 15.94
C PRO A 465 -9.84 57.70 15.42
N TYR A 466 -11.05 57.28 15.00
CA TYR A 466 -11.34 55.91 14.58
C TYR A 466 -12.25 55.83 13.34
N LEU A 467 -12.17 54.69 12.65
CA LEU A 467 -13.09 54.28 11.59
C LEU A 467 -13.74 52.95 12.00
N ILE A 468 -15.07 52.86 11.85
CA ILE A 468 -15.81 51.65 12.22
C ILE A 468 -15.80 50.66 11.06
N ILE A 469 -15.26 49.48 11.32
CA ILE A 469 -15.31 48.30 10.45
C ILE A 469 -15.63 47.07 11.31
N ASN A 470 -16.10 46.00 10.67
CA ASN A 470 -16.37 44.74 11.35
C ASN A 470 -15.10 43.90 11.54
N TRP A 471 -15.21 42.91 12.42
CA TRP A 471 -14.24 41.84 12.56
C TRP A 471 -14.90 40.51 12.24
N ILE A 472 -14.23 39.67 11.47
CA ILE A 472 -14.69 38.33 11.11
C ILE A 472 -13.67 37.27 11.53
N ILE A 473 -14.16 36.08 11.87
CA ILE A 473 -13.37 34.92 12.26
C ILE A 473 -13.61 33.76 11.28
N TYR A 474 -12.54 33.10 10.86
CA TYR A 474 -12.62 31.98 9.92
C TYR A 474 -13.10 30.72 10.65
N ALA A 475 -14.22 30.17 10.18
CA ALA A 475 -14.91 29.04 10.80
C ALA A 475 -14.76 27.72 10.02
N GLY A 476 -14.44 27.81 8.71
CA GLY A 476 -14.07 26.67 7.87
C GLY A 476 -15.21 25.80 7.34
N VAL A 477 -16.46 26.06 7.74
CA VAL A 477 -17.66 25.31 7.33
C VAL A 477 -18.67 26.19 6.61
#